data_AF-A0A177SMT6-F1
#
_entry.id   AF-A0A177SMT6-F1
#
_cell.length_a   1.000
_cell.length_b   1.000
_cell.length_c   1.000
_cell.angle_alpha   90.00
_cell.angle_beta   90.00
_cell.angle_gamma   90.00
#
_symmetry.space_group_name_H-M   'P 1'
#
loop_
_entity.id
_entity.type
_entity.pdbx_description
1 polymer ?
#
loop_
_entity_poly.entity_id
_entity_poly.type
_entity_poly.pdbx_seq_one_letter_code
_entity_poly.pdbx_strand_id
1 'polypeptide(L)'
;MRMHVGIGIGIVLCVAAMLSGLHWLNIVGLLLIAAAALFLAPRKVAATGSQEIAQRLPLEPETHALEKLLPAVVPSWTDSLQQSRRLLADNIGGLLGRFSDISQRLQASLDQSEDVLTSGGLGENLRQANQRLQGVTEAFAAGSRRQQEFLATIGHLGGYTGELQQMARHVQEIASQTNLLALNAAIEAARAGEFGRGFAVVADEVRKLSRLSAETGQSMDSKVGEINQAIQSSIESANELNAEEQQNLARLEQVLGEVINGLGSNLDELDAASRNLQDNARSTQGDIHAVMVALQFQDRADQMLDHLQTDLQQLLEAIERRDQRLHDAQAWLARLRERFTTSEERAGHSQAASSSDVTFF
;
A
#
# COMPACT_ATOMS: atom_id res chain seq x y z
N MET A 1 1.00 4.79 42.60
CA MET A 1 0.11 4.92 41.42
C MET A 1 -0.07 6.36 40.89
N ARG A 2 -0.49 7.35 41.70
CA ARG A 2 -0.72 8.74 41.22
C ARG A 2 0.53 9.49 40.70
N MET A 3 1.74 9.10 41.11
CA MET A 3 2.99 9.81 40.81
C MET A 3 3.64 9.42 39.47
N HIS A 4 3.61 8.13 39.09
CA HIS A 4 4.06 7.67 37.77
C HIS A 4 3.14 8.14 36.63
N VAL A 5 1.85 8.31 36.93
CA VAL A 5 0.87 8.91 36.02
C VAL A 5 1.24 10.35 35.67
N GLY A 6 1.77 11.13 36.62
CA GLY A 6 2.19 12.52 36.39
C GLY A 6 3.40 12.64 35.44
N ILE A 7 4.41 11.78 35.62
CA ILE A 7 5.60 11.75 34.76
C ILE A 7 5.22 11.25 33.35
N GLY A 8 4.39 10.22 33.26
CA GLY A 8 3.87 9.72 31.99
C GLY A 8 3.07 10.76 31.21
N ILE A 9 2.16 11.49 31.88
CA ILE A 9 1.37 12.57 31.26
C ILE A 9 2.28 13.72 30.79
N GLY A 10 3.30 14.08 31.56
CA GLY A 10 4.26 15.12 31.19
C GLY A 10 5.06 14.80 29.92
N ILE A 11 5.52 13.54 29.79
CA ILE A 11 6.26 13.07 28.61
C ILE A 11 5.35 13.06 27.37
N VAL A 12 4.11 12.55 27.51
CA VAL A 12 3.13 12.53 26.41
C VAL A 12 2.77 13.94 25.93
N LEU A 13 2.62 14.91 26.84
CA LEU A 13 2.33 16.31 26.48
C LEU A 13 3.51 16.98 25.75
N CYS A 14 4.76 16.72 26.15
CA CYS A 14 5.94 17.23 25.44
C CYS A 14 6.06 16.64 24.03
N VAL A 15 5.81 15.34 23.85
CA VAL A 15 5.84 14.68 22.54
C VAL A 15 4.72 15.20 21.64
N ALA A 16 3.50 15.36 22.17
CA ALA A 16 2.36 15.93 21.44
C ALA A 16 2.58 17.40 21.04
N ALA A 17 3.26 18.19 21.87
CA ALA A 17 3.60 19.57 21.57
C ALA A 17 4.67 19.71 20.47
N MET A 18 5.61 18.77 20.40
CA MET A 18 6.65 18.72 19.36
C MET A 18 6.06 18.39 17.99
N LEU A 19 5.01 17.58 17.94
CA LEU A 19 4.29 17.20 16.72
C LEU A 19 3.29 18.26 16.22
N SER A 20 2.78 19.12 17.11
CA SER A 20 1.70 20.09 16.80
C SER A 20 2.17 21.55 16.63
N GLY A 21 3.46 21.84 16.87
CA GLY A 21 4.03 23.20 16.73
C GLY A 21 3.59 24.19 17.82
N LEU A 22 2.86 23.73 18.84
CA LEU A 22 2.32 24.58 19.91
C LEU A 22 3.30 24.64 21.10
N HIS A 23 4.26 25.57 21.03
CA HIS A 23 5.39 25.66 21.96
C HIS A 23 5.02 25.92 23.45
N TRP A 24 3.82 26.41 23.76
CA TRP A 24 3.40 26.66 25.14
C TRP A 24 3.13 25.36 25.94
N LEU A 25 2.76 24.26 25.26
CA LEU A 25 2.58 22.96 25.92
C LEU A 25 3.91 22.34 26.39
N ASN A 26 5.03 22.65 25.73
CA ASN A 26 6.36 22.21 26.19
C ASN A 26 6.70 22.81 27.55
N ILE A 27 6.31 24.07 27.79
CA ILE A 27 6.54 24.75 29.07
C ILE A 27 5.70 24.09 30.17
N VAL A 28 4.46 23.73 29.87
CA VAL A 28 3.56 23.04 30.82
C VAL A 28 4.06 21.62 31.12
N GLY A 29 4.51 20.88 30.11
CA GLY A 29 5.11 19.55 30.28
C GLY A 29 6.40 19.58 31.10
N LEU A 30 7.30 20.54 30.82
CA LEU A 30 8.52 20.77 31.62
C LEU A 30 8.21 21.16 33.07
N LEU A 31 7.18 21.99 33.30
CA LEU A 31 6.77 22.35 34.66
C LEU A 31 6.20 21.17 35.44
N LEU A 32 5.44 20.28 34.79
CA LEU A 32 4.93 19.06 35.42
C LEU A 32 6.05 18.07 35.74
N ILE A 33 7.02 17.90 34.84
CA ILE A 33 8.21 17.07 35.09
C ILE A 33 9.06 17.68 36.20
N ALA A 34 9.26 19.01 36.22
CA ALA A 34 9.99 19.71 37.26
C ALA A 34 9.28 19.62 38.63
N ALA A 35 7.94 19.73 38.65
CA ALA A 35 7.14 19.58 39.86
C ALA A 35 7.19 18.13 40.40
N ALA A 36 7.15 17.14 39.52
CA ALA A 36 7.34 15.73 39.88
C ALA A 36 8.79 15.48 40.38
N ALA A 37 9.80 16.07 39.73
CA ALA A 37 11.20 15.97 40.14
C ALA A 37 11.47 16.65 41.49
N LEU A 38 10.79 17.74 41.82
CA LEU A 38 10.83 18.38 43.14
C LEU A 38 10.20 17.52 44.25
N PHE A 39 9.25 16.66 43.90
CA PHE A 39 8.68 15.66 44.81
C PHE A 39 9.52 14.36 44.91
N LEU A 40 10.29 14.03 43.86
CA LEU A 40 11.31 12.96 43.88
C LEU A 40 12.66 13.41 44.44
N ALA A 41 12.89 14.72 44.60
CA ALA A 41 14.07 15.22 45.28
C ALA A 41 14.12 14.52 46.63
N PRO A 42 15.23 13.80 46.96
CA PRO A 42 15.29 13.02 48.17
C PRO A 42 14.97 13.98 49.31
N ARG A 43 13.83 13.76 49.98
CA ARG A 43 13.61 14.42 51.26
C ARG A 43 14.85 14.07 52.04
N LYS A 44 15.69 15.08 52.32
CA LYS A 44 16.74 14.94 53.31
C LYS A 44 15.99 14.44 54.54
N VAL A 45 16.08 13.14 54.79
CA VAL A 45 15.83 12.60 56.11
C VAL A 45 16.79 13.41 56.94
N ALA A 46 16.26 14.39 57.67
CA ALA A 46 17.06 15.06 58.66
C ALA A 46 17.63 13.91 59.48
N ALA A 47 18.96 13.79 59.51
CA ALA A 47 19.65 12.91 60.44
C ALA A 47 19.47 13.49 61.85
N THR A 48 18.22 13.65 62.27
CA THR A 48 17.83 13.99 63.62
C THR A 48 17.84 12.68 64.38
N GLY A 49 19.01 12.32 64.89
CA GLY A 49 19.16 11.12 65.72
C GLY A 49 20.57 10.53 65.77
N SER A 50 21.55 11.04 65.02
CA SER A 50 22.88 10.43 64.97
C SER A 50 23.92 11.07 65.92
N GLN A 51 23.52 11.99 66.80
CA GLN A 51 24.45 12.66 67.74
C GLN A 51 24.19 12.43 69.22
N GLU A 52 23.20 11.61 69.61
CA GLU A 52 22.91 11.32 71.03
C GLU A 52 23.05 9.83 71.43
N ILE A 53 23.47 8.94 70.53
CA ILE A 53 23.62 7.50 70.84
C ILE A 53 25.02 7.18 71.40
N ALA A 54 26.01 8.09 71.29
CA ALA A 54 27.40 7.79 71.63
C ALA A 54 27.75 7.81 73.13
N GLN A 55 26.82 8.01 74.07
CA GLN A 55 27.20 8.26 75.47
C GLN A 55 26.49 7.51 76.61
N ARG A 56 25.63 6.52 76.35
CA ARG A 56 25.18 5.61 77.45
C ARG A 56 24.89 4.18 76.97
N LEU A 57 25.87 3.30 77.07
CA LEU A 57 25.63 1.87 77.26
C LEU A 57 26.71 1.28 78.19
N PRO A 58 26.33 0.72 79.36
CA PRO A 58 27.10 -0.37 79.93
C PRO A 58 26.98 -1.56 78.98
N LEU A 59 28.12 -2.02 78.47
CA LEU A 59 28.28 -3.30 77.78
C LEU A 59 27.85 -4.44 78.73
N GLU A 60 27.20 -5.48 78.20
CA GLU A 60 27.49 -6.92 78.49
C GLU A 60 26.31 -7.92 78.34
N PRO A 61 25.00 -7.58 78.26
CA PRO A 61 23.98 -8.60 77.88
C PRO A 61 23.36 -8.44 76.47
N GLU A 62 23.20 -7.22 75.95
CA GLU A 62 22.48 -6.97 74.68
C GLU A 62 23.33 -7.17 73.43
N THR A 63 24.65 -7.07 73.54
CA THR A 63 25.59 -7.36 72.46
C THR A 63 25.46 -8.80 71.99
N HIS A 64 25.27 -9.74 72.92
CA HIS A 64 25.24 -11.16 72.61
C HIS A 64 23.95 -11.61 71.89
N ALA A 65 22.82 -10.91 72.12
CA ALA A 65 21.57 -11.14 71.39
C ALA A 65 21.66 -10.65 69.94
N LEU A 66 22.17 -9.44 69.73
CA LEU A 66 22.44 -8.88 68.39
C LEU A 66 23.52 -9.66 67.63
N GLU A 67 24.56 -10.13 68.32
CA GLU A 67 25.65 -10.95 67.78
C GLU A 67 25.16 -12.31 67.26
N LYS A 68 24.06 -12.84 67.81
CA LYS A 68 23.40 -14.06 67.29
C LYS A 68 22.34 -13.78 66.25
N LEU A 69 21.61 -12.67 66.35
CA LEU A 69 20.49 -12.35 65.46
C LEU A 69 20.95 -11.76 64.11
N LEU A 70 21.92 -10.84 64.11
CA LEU A 70 22.40 -10.22 62.87
C LEU A 70 22.96 -11.24 61.86
N PRO A 71 23.82 -12.21 62.24
CA PRO A 71 24.30 -13.22 61.30
C PRO A 71 23.20 -14.14 60.75
N ALA A 72 22.06 -14.25 61.43
CA ALA A 72 20.93 -15.07 61.00
C ALA A 72 19.96 -14.30 60.07
N VAL A 73 19.73 -13.01 60.33
CA VAL A 73 18.73 -12.20 59.64
C VAL A 73 19.31 -11.44 58.44
N VAL A 74 20.54 -10.92 58.55
CA VAL A 74 21.21 -10.16 57.47
C VAL A 74 21.35 -10.97 56.17
N PRO A 75 21.67 -12.28 56.19
CA PRO A 75 21.64 -13.08 54.96
C PRO A 75 20.27 -13.13 54.30
N SER A 76 19.19 -13.24 55.09
CA SER A 76 17.82 -13.26 54.55
C SER A 76 17.46 -11.93 53.87
N TRP A 77 17.84 -10.79 54.44
CA TRP A 77 17.61 -9.49 53.79
C TRP A 77 18.48 -9.30 52.56
N THR A 78 19.71 -9.78 52.61
CA THR A 78 20.63 -9.77 51.46
C THR A 78 20.05 -10.61 50.32
N ASP A 79 19.49 -11.78 50.62
CA ASP A 79 18.83 -12.64 49.65
C ASP A 79 17.58 -11.97 49.06
N SER A 80 16.69 -11.39 49.88
CA SER A 80 15.50 -10.66 49.39
C SER A 80 15.88 -9.47 48.51
N LEU A 81 16.91 -8.70 48.89
CA LEU A 81 17.41 -7.58 48.09
C LEU A 81 18.03 -8.06 46.77
N GLN A 82 18.80 -9.16 46.80
CA GLN A 82 19.36 -9.76 45.59
C GLN A 82 18.27 -10.31 44.67
N GLN A 83 17.22 -10.93 45.22
CA GLN A 83 16.08 -11.42 44.45
C GLN A 83 15.31 -10.28 43.79
N SER A 84 15.00 -9.20 44.53
CA SER A 84 14.37 -8.00 43.96
C SER A 84 15.23 -7.40 42.84
N ARG A 85 16.55 -7.30 43.05
CA ARG A 85 17.49 -6.81 42.04
C ARG A 85 17.52 -7.70 40.78
N ARG A 86 17.51 -9.03 40.94
CA ARG A 86 17.46 -9.98 39.81
C ARG A 86 16.13 -9.86 39.06
N LEU A 87 15.00 -9.85 39.78
CA LEU A 87 13.68 -9.66 39.22
C LEU A 87 13.60 -8.38 38.38
N LEU A 88 14.12 -7.27 38.90
CA LEU A 88 14.17 -6.00 38.15
C LEU A 88 15.06 -6.11 36.90
N ALA A 89 16.27 -6.66 37.04
CA ALA A 89 17.21 -6.76 35.93
C ALA A 89 16.68 -7.64 34.79
N ASP A 90 16.12 -8.81 35.11
CA ASP A 90 15.62 -9.77 34.12
C ASP A 90 14.38 -9.23 33.38
N ASN A 91 13.44 -8.61 34.10
CA ASN A 91 12.25 -8.04 33.48
C ASN A 91 12.56 -6.79 32.66
N ILE A 92 13.47 -5.91 33.12
CA ILE A 92 13.91 -4.75 32.33
C ILE A 92 14.61 -5.21 31.05
N GLY A 93 15.50 -6.22 31.13
CA GLY A 93 16.14 -6.80 29.96
C GLY A 93 15.12 -7.38 28.96
N GLY A 94 14.14 -8.14 29.46
CA GLY A 94 13.05 -8.68 28.65
C GLY A 94 12.17 -7.61 28.02
N LEU A 95 11.86 -6.53 28.75
CA LEU A 95 11.07 -5.40 28.24
C LEU A 95 11.81 -4.65 27.12
N LEU A 96 13.11 -4.37 27.30
CA LEU A 96 13.93 -3.74 26.27
C LEU A 96 14.02 -4.59 25.00
N GLY A 97 14.17 -5.92 25.16
CA GLY A 97 14.15 -6.85 24.03
C GLY A 97 12.82 -6.80 23.27
N ARG A 98 11.69 -6.90 23.98
CA ARG A 98 10.35 -6.81 23.38
C ARG A 98 10.11 -5.47 22.69
N PHE A 99 10.57 -4.37 23.28
CA PHE A 99 10.43 -3.04 22.67
C PHE A 99 11.23 -2.95 21.36
N SER A 100 12.43 -3.51 21.32
CA SER A 100 13.23 -3.62 20.10
C SER A 100 12.51 -4.43 19.01
N ASP A 101 11.94 -5.59 19.38
CA ASP A 101 11.19 -6.43 18.45
C ASP A 101 9.96 -5.73 17.87
N ILE A 102 9.20 -5.03 18.73
CA ILE A 102 8.05 -4.21 18.30
C ILE A 102 8.52 -3.11 17.35
N SER A 103 9.60 -2.39 17.69
CA SER A 103 10.12 -1.30 16.86
C SER A 103 10.55 -1.80 15.48
N GLN A 104 11.24 -2.94 15.42
CA GLN A 104 11.69 -3.52 14.16
C GLN A 104 10.51 -3.97 13.30
N ARG A 105 9.49 -4.61 13.89
CA ARG A 105 8.26 -5.01 13.17
C ARG A 105 7.47 -3.81 12.67
N LEU A 106 7.37 -2.75 13.48
CA LEU A 106 6.66 -1.54 13.10
C LEU A 106 7.34 -0.83 11.92
N GLN A 107 8.68 -0.78 11.92
CA GLN A 107 9.44 -0.27 10.78
C GLN A 107 9.21 -1.11 9.52
N ALA A 108 9.30 -2.44 9.62
CA ALA A 108 9.03 -3.33 8.49
C ALA A 108 7.60 -3.17 7.94
N SER A 109 6.60 -3.00 8.82
CA SER A 109 5.22 -2.69 8.41
C SER A 109 5.10 -1.32 7.74
N LEU A 110 5.85 -0.31 8.17
CA LEU A 110 5.83 1.02 7.53
C LEU A 110 6.44 0.97 6.13
N ASP A 111 7.60 0.33 5.98
CA ASP A 111 8.28 0.17 4.68
C ASP A 111 7.37 -0.59 3.70
N GLN A 112 6.70 -1.65 4.17
CA GLN A 112 5.77 -2.44 3.34
C GLN A 112 4.46 -1.69 3.04
N SER A 113 3.98 -0.84 3.95
CA SER A 113 2.77 -0.03 3.73
C SER A 113 3.02 1.10 2.71
N GLU A 114 4.22 1.67 2.65
CA GLU A 114 4.57 2.71 1.67
C GLU A 114 4.49 2.15 0.24
N ASP A 115 5.01 0.94 0.03
CA ASP A 115 4.96 0.23 -1.25
C ASP A 115 3.52 -0.05 -1.71
N VAL A 116 2.67 -0.52 -0.78
CA VAL A 116 1.24 -0.83 -1.00
C VAL A 116 0.39 0.41 -1.32
N LEU A 117 0.68 1.56 -0.71
CA LEU A 117 -0.10 2.79 -0.92
C LEU A 117 0.05 3.36 -2.33
N THR A 118 1.17 3.10 -3.00
CA THR A 118 1.35 3.48 -4.41
C THR A 118 0.43 2.68 -5.36
N SER A 119 -0.04 1.52 -4.91
CA SER A 119 -0.70 0.49 -5.73
C SER A 119 -2.19 0.30 -5.40
N GLY A 120 -2.75 0.97 -4.39
CA GLY A 120 -4.13 0.78 -3.91
C GLY A 120 -5.29 1.10 -4.89
N GLY A 121 -5.03 1.75 -6.03
CA GLY A 121 -6.05 2.04 -7.07
C GLY A 121 -6.14 0.99 -8.19
N LEU A 122 -5.27 -0.02 -8.19
CA LEU A 122 -5.03 -0.87 -9.35
C LEU A 122 -6.23 -1.75 -9.76
N GLY A 123 -6.97 -2.30 -8.80
CA GLY A 123 -8.09 -3.22 -9.08
C GLY A 123 -9.27 -2.57 -9.80
N GLU A 124 -9.62 -1.33 -9.44
CA GLU A 124 -10.70 -0.60 -10.11
C GLU A 124 -10.26 -0.07 -11.47
N ASN A 125 -9.02 0.43 -11.56
CA ASN A 125 -8.40 0.80 -12.83
C ASN A 125 -8.38 -0.37 -13.83
N LEU A 126 -8.13 -1.59 -13.36
CA LEU A 126 -8.14 -2.80 -14.19
C LEU A 126 -9.53 -3.10 -14.75
N ARG A 127 -10.58 -3.05 -13.92
CA ARG A 127 -11.96 -3.24 -14.39
C ARG A 127 -12.34 -2.19 -15.41
N GLN A 128 -12.00 -0.93 -15.14
CA GLN A 128 -12.29 0.17 -16.05
C GLN A 128 -11.51 0.04 -17.37
N ALA A 129 -10.24 -0.38 -17.32
CA ALA A 129 -9.44 -0.64 -18.51
C ALA A 129 -10.05 -1.75 -19.37
N ASN A 130 -10.46 -2.87 -18.76
CA ASN A 130 -11.14 -3.96 -19.46
C ASN A 130 -12.45 -3.52 -20.14
N GLN A 131 -13.30 -2.75 -19.44
CA GLN A 131 -14.55 -2.24 -20.01
C GLN A 131 -14.30 -1.28 -21.18
N ARG A 132 -13.34 -0.35 -21.03
CA ARG A 132 -12.98 0.57 -22.11
C ARG A 132 -12.48 -0.18 -23.35
N LEU A 133 -11.74 -1.28 -23.15
CA LEU A 133 -11.22 -2.07 -24.25
C LEU A 133 -12.26 -2.90 -24.96
N GLN A 134 -13.20 -3.50 -24.24
CA GLN A 134 -14.37 -4.10 -24.88
C GLN A 134 -15.08 -3.08 -25.78
N GLY A 135 -15.26 -1.84 -25.31
CA GLY A 135 -15.81 -0.76 -26.11
C GLY A 135 -14.96 -0.41 -27.35
N VAL A 136 -13.63 -0.42 -27.24
CA VAL A 136 -12.73 -0.21 -28.40
C VAL A 136 -12.87 -1.35 -29.41
N THR A 137 -12.82 -2.61 -28.97
CA THR A 137 -12.98 -3.78 -29.86
C THR A 137 -14.33 -3.77 -30.58
N GLU A 138 -15.42 -3.42 -29.88
CA GLU A 138 -16.74 -3.24 -30.48
C GLU A 138 -16.77 -2.11 -31.51
N ALA A 139 -16.15 -0.97 -31.21
CA ALA A 139 -16.07 0.17 -32.13
C ALA A 139 -15.31 -0.19 -33.41
N PHE A 140 -14.20 -0.93 -33.29
CA PHE A 140 -13.44 -1.45 -34.43
C PHE A 140 -14.23 -2.47 -35.24
N ALA A 141 -14.92 -3.41 -34.60
CA ALA A 141 -15.79 -4.37 -35.30
C ALA A 141 -16.92 -3.65 -36.07
N ALA A 142 -17.47 -2.57 -35.51
CA ALA A 142 -18.41 -1.71 -36.20
C ALA A 142 -17.77 -0.87 -37.33
N GLY A 143 -16.51 -0.45 -37.18
CA GLY A 143 -15.71 0.19 -38.23
C GLY A 143 -15.49 -0.74 -39.43
N SER A 144 -15.02 -1.95 -39.16
CA SER A 144 -14.79 -2.99 -40.17
C SER A 144 -16.05 -3.30 -40.99
N ARG A 145 -17.21 -3.44 -40.33
CA ARG A 145 -18.50 -3.63 -41.04
C ARG A 145 -18.85 -2.46 -41.97
N ARG A 146 -18.71 -1.22 -41.48
CA ARG A 146 -18.95 -0.01 -42.31
C ARG A 146 -18.00 0.06 -43.51
N GLN A 147 -16.75 -0.38 -43.32
CA GLN A 147 -15.78 -0.41 -44.41
C GLN A 147 -16.11 -1.48 -45.45
N GLN A 148 -16.61 -2.66 -45.03
CA GLN A 148 -17.11 -3.68 -45.95
C GLN A 148 -18.31 -3.19 -46.77
N GLU A 149 -19.26 -2.48 -46.14
CA GLU A 149 -20.39 -1.85 -46.83
C GLU A 149 -19.93 -0.77 -47.83
N PHE A 150 -18.92 0.02 -47.45
CA PHE A 150 -18.31 1.01 -48.33
C PHE A 150 -17.66 0.37 -49.56
N LEU A 151 -16.86 -0.69 -49.37
CA LEU A 151 -16.24 -1.44 -50.45
C LEU A 151 -17.27 -2.06 -51.40
N ALA A 152 -18.37 -2.62 -50.84
CA ALA A 152 -19.48 -3.12 -51.65
C ALA A 152 -20.10 -2.00 -52.50
N THR A 153 -20.34 -0.83 -51.90
CA THR A 153 -20.90 0.33 -52.62
C THR A 153 -19.98 0.80 -53.75
N ILE A 154 -18.66 0.85 -53.51
CA ILE A 154 -17.68 1.17 -54.55
C ILE A 154 -17.66 0.10 -55.66
N GLY A 155 -17.79 -1.18 -55.31
CA GLY A 155 -17.92 -2.26 -56.30
C GLY A 155 -19.13 -2.06 -57.23
N HIS A 156 -20.26 -1.60 -56.69
CA HIS A 156 -21.45 -1.25 -57.50
C HIS A 156 -21.18 -0.06 -58.44
N LEU A 157 -20.46 0.97 -57.97
CA LEU A 157 -20.05 2.10 -58.81
C LEU A 157 -19.12 1.66 -59.96
N GLY A 158 -18.25 0.68 -59.72
CA GLY A 158 -17.44 0.04 -60.76
C GLY A 158 -18.30 -0.62 -61.86
N GLY A 159 -19.41 -1.25 -61.48
CA GLY A 159 -20.40 -1.77 -62.42
C GLY A 159 -21.04 -0.68 -63.28
N TYR A 160 -21.57 0.38 -62.65
CA TYR A 160 -22.21 1.48 -63.36
C TYR A 160 -21.27 2.23 -64.30
N THR A 161 -19.99 2.40 -63.92
CA THR A 161 -18.99 3.02 -64.79
C THR A 161 -18.68 2.16 -66.01
N GLY A 162 -18.66 0.83 -65.87
CA GLY A 162 -18.56 -0.09 -67.00
C GLY A 162 -19.73 0.06 -67.99
N GLU A 163 -20.96 0.18 -67.49
CA GLU A 163 -22.14 0.43 -68.33
C GLU A 163 -22.06 1.79 -69.04
N LEU A 164 -21.67 2.85 -68.33
CA LEU A 164 -21.48 4.18 -68.91
C LEU A 164 -20.41 4.20 -70.01
N GLN A 165 -19.34 3.43 -69.84
CA GLN A 165 -18.31 3.30 -70.86
C GLN A 165 -18.87 2.65 -72.14
N GLN A 166 -19.69 1.61 -71.97
CA GLN A 166 -20.34 0.95 -73.10
C GLN A 166 -21.33 1.88 -73.81
N MET A 167 -22.09 2.68 -73.06
CA MET A 167 -22.97 3.72 -73.63
C MET A 167 -22.19 4.78 -74.41
N ALA A 168 -21.04 5.25 -73.89
CA ALA A 168 -20.19 6.21 -74.58
C ALA A 168 -19.68 5.67 -75.93
N ARG A 169 -19.28 4.38 -75.97
CA ARG A 169 -18.89 3.70 -77.21
C ARG A 169 -20.05 3.57 -78.19
N HIS A 170 -21.24 3.20 -77.72
CA HIS A 170 -22.44 3.16 -78.59
C HIS A 170 -22.76 4.54 -79.19
N VAL A 171 -22.61 5.63 -78.43
CA VAL A 171 -22.79 7.00 -78.95
C VAL A 171 -21.78 7.29 -80.06
N GLN A 172 -20.50 6.91 -79.90
CA GLN A 172 -19.49 7.05 -80.95
C GLN A 172 -19.81 6.21 -82.19
N GLU A 173 -20.29 4.98 -82.02
CA GLU A 173 -20.70 4.11 -83.13
C GLU A 173 -21.88 4.69 -83.90
N ILE A 174 -22.92 5.16 -83.20
CA ILE A 174 -24.09 5.81 -83.82
C ILE A 174 -23.66 7.08 -84.55
N ALA A 175 -22.79 7.89 -83.95
CA ALA A 175 -22.25 9.10 -84.55
C ALA A 175 -21.45 8.79 -85.83
N SER A 176 -20.64 7.74 -85.82
CA SER A 176 -19.89 7.21 -86.97
C SER A 176 -20.83 6.78 -88.11
N GLN A 177 -21.85 5.97 -87.81
CA GLN A 177 -22.82 5.52 -88.79
C GLN A 177 -23.64 6.67 -89.36
N THR A 178 -24.07 7.61 -88.52
CA THR A 178 -24.82 8.81 -88.94
C THR A 178 -23.96 9.72 -89.83
N ASN A 179 -22.67 9.85 -89.52
CA ASN A 179 -21.73 10.59 -90.36
C ASN A 179 -21.55 9.94 -91.74
N LEU A 180 -21.51 8.60 -91.83
CA LEU A 180 -21.49 7.87 -93.10
C LEU A 180 -22.79 8.03 -93.89
N LEU A 181 -23.94 7.96 -93.23
CA LEU A 181 -25.25 8.22 -93.83
C LEU A 181 -25.36 9.64 -94.38
N ALA A 182 -24.92 10.64 -93.61
CA ALA A 182 -24.88 12.03 -94.02
C ALA A 182 -23.94 12.27 -95.20
N LEU A 183 -22.79 11.58 -95.24
CA LEU A 183 -21.87 11.62 -96.38
C LEU A 183 -22.54 11.07 -97.65
N ASN A 184 -23.20 9.92 -97.56
CA ASN A 184 -23.92 9.33 -98.69
C ASN A 184 -25.05 10.26 -99.18
N ALA A 185 -25.79 10.89 -98.26
CA ALA A 185 -26.82 11.87 -98.59
C ALA A 185 -26.25 13.12 -99.27
N ALA A 186 -25.09 13.63 -98.81
CA ALA A 186 -24.41 14.75 -99.45
C ALA A 186 -23.95 14.42 -100.87
N ILE A 187 -23.42 13.20 -101.10
CA ILE A 187 -23.02 12.71 -102.42
C ILE A 187 -24.24 12.67 -103.36
N GLU A 188 -25.36 12.10 -102.92
CA GLU A 188 -26.56 11.98 -103.75
C GLU A 188 -27.23 13.34 -104.00
N ALA A 189 -27.19 14.25 -103.02
CA ALA A 189 -27.63 15.64 -103.19
C ALA A 189 -26.79 16.39 -104.24
N ALA A 190 -25.47 16.18 -104.26
CA ALA A 190 -24.59 16.72 -105.30
C ALA A 190 -24.92 16.13 -106.68
N ARG A 191 -25.25 14.83 -106.73
CA ARG A 191 -25.61 14.13 -107.96
C ARG A 191 -26.92 14.60 -108.58
N ALA A 192 -27.88 15.03 -107.75
CA ALA A 192 -29.16 15.60 -108.19
C ALA A 192 -29.07 17.05 -108.70
N GLY A 193 -27.89 17.70 -108.60
CA GLY A 193 -27.66 19.05 -109.12
C GLY A 193 -28.53 20.13 -108.45
N GLU A 194 -29.17 20.99 -109.25
CA GLU A 194 -30.01 22.10 -108.73
C GLU A 194 -31.19 21.61 -107.87
N PHE A 195 -31.76 20.44 -108.17
CA PHE A 195 -32.87 19.86 -107.39
C PHE A 195 -32.44 19.32 -106.02
N GLY A 196 -31.14 19.10 -105.80
CA GLY A 196 -30.57 18.56 -104.56
C GLY A 196 -30.11 19.60 -103.54
N ARG A 197 -30.13 20.90 -103.85
CA ARG A 197 -29.57 21.97 -102.99
C ARG A 197 -30.11 21.95 -101.56
N GLY A 198 -31.42 21.75 -101.37
CA GLY A 198 -32.02 21.67 -100.04
C GLY A 198 -31.54 20.46 -99.23
N PHE A 199 -31.37 19.31 -99.89
CA PHE A 199 -30.85 18.09 -99.25
C PHE A 199 -29.36 18.22 -98.90
N ALA A 200 -28.58 18.94 -99.71
CA ALA A 200 -27.16 19.17 -99.44
C ALA A 200 -26.96 19.94 -98.11
N VAL A 201 -27.76 20.99 -97.86
CA VAL A 201 -27.69 21.76 -96.61
C VAL A 201 -28.04 20.89 -95.39
N VAL A 202 -29.08 20.07 -95.50
CA VAL A 202 -29.47 19.14 -94.42
C VAL A 202 -28.37 18.10 -94.18
N ALA A 203 -27.80 17.52 -95.24
CA ALA A 203 -26.74 16.53 -95.12
C ALA A 203 -25.49 17.10 -94.42
N ASP A 204 -25.08 18.32 -94.73
CA ASP A 204 -23.96 18.98 -94.06
C ASP A 204 -24.22 19.25 -92.57
N GLU A 205 -25.45 19.67 -92.20
CA GLU A 205 -25.81 19.88 -90.78
C GLU A 205 -25.85 18.56 -90.01
N VAL A 206 -26.42 17.49 -90.59
CA VAL A 206 -26.39 16.15 -89.99
C VAL A 206 -24.94 15.66 -89.82
N ARG A 207 -24.08 15.91 -90.80
CA ARG A 207 -22.65 15.54 -90.73
C ARG A 207 -21.91 16.30 -89.64
N LYS A 208 -22.26 17.57 -89.42
CA LYS A 208 -21.72 18.40 -88.33
C LYS A 208 -22.18 17.89 -86.96
N LEU A 209 -23.49 17.63 -86.79
CA LEU A 209 -24.06 17.07 -85.55
C LEU A 209 -23.48 15.69 -85.22
N SER A 210 -23.25 14.86 -86.24
CA SER A 210 -22.63 13.54 -86.09
C SER A 210 -21.20 13.64 -85.57
N ARG A 211 -20.37 14.55 -86.13
CA ARG A 211 -19.01 14.79 -85.62
C ARG A 211 -19.01 15.29 -84.17
N LEU A 212 -19.88 16.24 -83.85
CA LEU A 212 -20.03 16.74 -82.47
C LEU A 212 -20.44 15.62 -81.51
N SER A 213 -21.33 14.71 -81.94
CA SER A 213 -21.72 13.54 -81.13
C SER A 213 -20.57 12.57 -80.91
N ALA A 214 -19.70 12.35 -81.92
CA ALA A 214 -18.51 11.53 -81.78
C ALA A 214 -17.49 12.13 -80.80
N GLU A 215 -17.23 13.45 -80.89
CA GLU A 215 -16.37 14.18 -79.94
C GLU A 215 -16.94 14.13 -78.51
N THR A 216 -18.25 14.26 -78.37
CA THR A 216 -18.93 14.16 -77.07
C THR A 216 -18.79 12.74 -76.49
N GLY A 217 -19.01 11.70 -77.31
CA GLY A 217 -18.83 10.31 -76.89
C GLY A 217 -17.38 10.01 -76.48
N GLN A 218 -16.39 10.58 -77.18
CA GLN A 218 -14.98 10.45 -76.81
C GLN A 218 -14.67 11.13 -75.47
N SER A 219 -15.23 12.32 -75.23
CA SER A 219 -15.08 13.03 -73.96
C SER A 219 -15.74 12.26 -72.81
N MET A 220 -16.89 11.62 -73.05
CA MET A 220 -17.56 10.74 -72.09
C MET A 220 -16.68 9.52 -71.74
N ASP A 221 -16.13 8.81 -72.74
CA ASP A 221 -15.24 7.66 -72.50
C ASP A 221 -14.01 8.05 -71.67
N SER A 222 -13.38 9.19 -71.99
CA SER A 222 -12.26 9.73 -71.20
C SER A 222 -12.66 10.01 -69.75
N LYS A 223 -13.81 10.64 -69.51
CA LYS A 223 -14.27 10.96 -68.14
C LYS A 223 -14.66 9.73 -67.35
N VAL A 224 -15.27 8.74 -67.99
CA VAL A 224 -15.55 7.44 -67.36
C VAL A 224 -14.25 6.72 -67.00
N GLY A 225 -13.22 6.81 -67.84
CA GLY A 225 -11.88 6.31 -67.53
C GLY A 225 -11.27 6.94 -66.27
N GLU A 226 -11.35 8.27 -66.14
CA GLU A 226 -10.91 8.99 -64.92
C GLU A 226 -11.66 8.52 -63.66
N ILE A 227 -12.98 8.32 -63.76
CA ILE A 227 -13.80 7.83 -62.64
C ILE A 227 -13.38 6.41 -62.25
N ASN A 228 -13.14 5.53 -63.23
CA ASN A 228 -12.70 4.16 -62.97
C ASN A 228 -11.34 4.12 -62.26
N GLN A 229 -10.41 4.99 -62.65
CA GLN A 229 -9.11 5.15 -61.98
C GLN A 229 -9.30 5.58 -60.51
N ALA A 230 -10.19 6.54 -60.26
CA ALA A 230 -10.48 7.02 -58.91
C ALA A 230 -11.15 5.94 -58.03
N ILE A 231 -12.05 5.13 -58.62
CA ILE A 231 -12.66 3.96 -57.97
C ILE A 231 -11.58 2.96 -57.56
N GLN A 232 -10.68 2.59 -58.48
CA GLN A 232 -9.61 1.63 -58.20
C GLN A 232 -8.68 2.11 -57.09
N SER A 233 -8.26 3.39 -57.14
CA SER A 233 -7.46 4.00 -56.07
C SER A 233 -8.19 4.00 -54.72
N SER A 234 -9.51 4.22 -54.71
CA SER A 234 -10.30 4.17 -53.47
C SER A 234 -10.37 2.76 -52.87
N ILE A 235 -10.43 1.73 -53.71
CA ILE A 235 -10.39 0.32 -53.27
C ILE A 235 -9.04 -0.01 -52.65
N GLU A 236 -7.94 0.40 -53.29
CA GLU A 236 -6.58 0.18 -52.79
C GLU A 236 -6.38 0.84 -51.43
N SER A 237 -6.71 2.13 -51.29
CA SER A 237 -6.61 2.84 -50.00
C SER A 237 -7.49 2.23 -48.92
N ALA A 238 -8.69 1.74 -49.26
CA ALA A 238 -9.57 1.07 -48.31
C ALA A 238 -8.98 -0.26 -47.82
N ASN A 239 -8.33 -1.03 -48.69
CA ASN A 239 -7.67 -2.28 -48.31
C ASN A 239 -6.42 -2.04 -47.43
N GLU A 240 -5.62 -1.01 -47.74
CA GLU A 240 -4.48 -0.61 -46.90
C GLU A 240 -4.93 -0.21 -45.50
N LEU A 241 -5.97 0.64 -45.41
CA LEU A 241 -6.56 1.03 -44.13
C LEU A 241 -7.05 -0.18 -43.34
N ASN A 242 -7.66 -1.18 -43.98
CA ASN A 242 -8.13 -2.39 -43.31
C ASN A 242 -6.96 -3.20 -42.71
N ALA A 243 -5.86 -3.35 -43.46
CA ALA A 243 -4.67 -4.05 -42.99
C ALA A 243 -4.03 -3.34 -41.79
N GLU A 244 -3.90 -2.01 -41.84
CA GLU A 244 -3.42 -1.20 -40.72
C GLU A 244 -4.34 -1.31 -39.49
N GLU A 245 -5.65 -1.28 -39.71
CA GLU A 245 -6.67 -1.38 -38.66
C GLU A 245 -6.58 -2.74 -37.93
N GLN A 246 -6.41 -3.84 -38.67
CA GLN A 246 -6.19 -5.18 -38.11
C GLN A 246 -4.87 -5.28 -37.32
N GLN A 247 -3.79 -4.68 -37.84
CA GLN A 247 -2.51 -4.67 -37.13
C GLN A 247 -2.59 -3.88 -35.82
N ASN A 248 -3.29 -2.74 -35.83
CA ASN A 248 -3.50 -1.92 -34.64
C ASN A 248 -4.33 -2.66 -33.58
N LEU A 249 -5.36 -3.41 -33.99
CA LEU A 249 -6.11 -4.27 -33.08
C LEU A 249 -5.24 -5.33 -32.42
N ALA A 250 -4.44 -6.07 -33.20
CA ALA A 250 -3.55 -7.10 -32.65
C ALA A 250 -2.54 -6.50 -31.66
N ARG A 251 -1.99 -5.32 -31.96
CA ARG A 251 -1.09 -4.61 -31.03
C ARG A 251 -1.81 -4.17 -29.76
N LEU A 252 -3.04 -3.67 -29.85
CA LEU A 252 -3.85 -3.29 -28.69
C LEU A 252 -4.13 -4.49 -27.79
N GLU A 253 -4.49 -5.64 -28.36
CA GLU A 253 -4.71 -6.89 -27.61
C GLU A 253 -3.44 -7.36 -26.90
N GLN A 254 -2.28 -7.29 -27.56
CA GLN A 254 -1.00 -7.67 -26.95
C GLN A 254 -0.64 -6.77 -25.77
N VAL A 255 -0.63 -5.43 -25.97
CA VAL A 255 -0.31 -4.46 -24.91
C VAL A 255 -1.27 -4.61 -23.74
N LEU A 256 -2.54 -4.88 -24.02
CA LEU A 256 -3.51 -5.15 -22.97
C LEU A 256 -3.16 -6.42 -22.18
N GLY A 257 -2.82 -7.51 -22.85
CA GLY A 257 -2.42 -8.74 -22.18
C GLY A 257 -1.25 -8.51 -21.22
N GLU A 258 -0.25 -7.74 -21.65
CA GLU A 258 0.90 -7.34 -20.82
C GLU A 258 0.46 -6.50 -19.61
N VAL A 259 -0.39 -5.50 -19.83
CA VAL A 259 -0.93 -4.63 -18.78
C VAL A 259 -1.75 -5.43 -17.76
N ILE A 260 -2.69 -6.29 -18.19
CA ILE A 260 -3.50 -7.14 -17.29
C ILE A 260 -2.62 -8.07 -16.48
N ASN A 261 -1.64 -8.73 -17.10
CA ASN A 261 -0.75 -9.65 -16.40
C ASN A 261 0.12 -8.92 -15.35
N GLY A 262 0.67 -7.76 -15.71
CA GLY A 262 1.45 -6.93 -14.77
C GLY A 262 0.59 -6.43 -13.60
N LEU A 263 -0.63 -5.97 -13.89
CA LEU A 263 -1.59 -5.55 -12.86
C LEU A 263 -2.03 -6.71 -11.97
N GLY A 264 -2.24 -7.91 -12.52
CA GLY A 264 -2.55 -9.12 -11.76
C GLY A 264 -1.45 -9.48 -10.77
N SER A 265 -0.19 -9.48 -11.21
CA SER A 265 0.97 -9.69 -10.33
C SER A 265 1.02 -8.68 -9.18
N ASN A 266 0.80 -7.40 -9.48
CA ASN A 266 0.80 -6.34 -8.44
C ASN A 266 -0.36 -6.51 -7.44
N LEU A 267 -1.52 -7.03 -7.88
CA LEU A 267 -2.65 -7.32 -6.97
C LEU A 267 -2.33 -8.50 -6.04
N ASP A 268 -1.66 -9.54 -6.53
CA ASP A 268 -1.23 -10.66 -5.71
C ASP A 268 -0.18 -10.23 -4.67
N GLU A 269 0.76 -9.36 -5.06
CA GLU A 269 1.74 -8.74 -4.15
C GLU A 269 1.05 -7.88 -3.08
N LEU A 270 0.03 -7.09 -3.47
CA LEU A 270 -0.80 -6.31 -2.55
C LEU A 270 -1.54 -7.18 -1.54
N ASP A 271 -2.17 -8.29 -1.97
CA ASP A 271 -2.86 -9.21 -1.06
C ASP A 271 -1.88 -9.85 -0.08
N ALA A 272 -0.71 -10.28 -0.56
CA ALA A 272 0.35 -10.82 0.29
C ALA A 272 0.86 -9.79 1.30
N ALA A 273 1.10 -8.56 0.88
CA ALA A 273 1.53 -7.47 1.76
C ALA A 273 0.46 -7.14 2.82
N SER A 274 -0.83 -7.10 2.43
CA SER A 274 -1.94 -6.87 3.36
C SER A 274 -2.02 -7.96 4.44
N ARG A 275 -1.85 -9.24 4.06
CA ARG A 275 -1.82 -10.35 5.02
C ARG A 275 -0.65 -10.23 6.00
N ASN A 276 0.55 -9.94 5.50
CA ASN A 276 1.73 -9.73 6.35
C ASN A 276 1.53 -8.57 7.34
N LEU A 277 0.96 -7.45 6.90
CA LEU A 277 0.62 -6.32 7.77
C LEU A 277 -0.37 -6.73 8.88
N GLN A 278 -1.40 -7.51 8.56
CA GLN A 278 -2.37 -8.00 9.55
C GLN A 278 -1.72 -8.94 10.57
N ASP A 279 -0.85 -9.84 10.13
CA ASP A 279 -0.16 -10.77 11.02
C ASP A 279 0.87 -10.05 11.91
N ASN A 280 1.60 -9.07 11.37
CA ASN A 280 2.47 -8.19 12.15
C ASN A 280 1.70 -7.39 13.20
N ALA A 281 0.52 -6.87 12.85
CA ALA A 281 -0.34 -6.15 13.78
C ALA A 281 -0.82 -7.07 14.93
N ARG A 282 -1.25 -8.29 14.62
CA ARG A 282 -1.64 -9.30 15.64
C ARG A 282 -0.47 -9.67 16.56
N SER A 283 0.72 -9.90 16.00
CA SER A 283 1.91 -10.20 16.79
C SER A 283 2.29 -9.04 17.71
N THR A 284 2.29 -7.81 17.17
CA THR A 284 2.58 -6.60 17.94
C THR A 284 1.59 -6.41 19.10
N GLN A 285 0.30 -6.70 18.86
CA GLN A 285 -0.70 -6.69 19.93
C GLN A 285 -0.39 -7.74 21.01
N GLY A 286 0.05 -8.93 20.62
CA GLY A 286 0.51 -9.97 21.55
C GLY A 286 1.72 -9.53 22.38
N ASP A 287 2.69 -8.88 21.76
CA ASP A 287 3.88 -8.35 22.43
C ASP A 287 3.52 -7.24 23.43
N ILE A 288 2.61 -6.33 23.07
CA ILE A 288 2.08 -5.30 23.97
C ILE A 288 1.39 -5.94 25.18
N HIS A 289 0.60 -7.00 24.97
CA HIS A 289 -0.03 -7.72 26.07
C HIS A 289 1.01 -8.34 27.01
N ALA A 290 2.05 -8.97 26.46
CA ALA A 290 3.13 -9.54 27.25
C ALA A 290 3.96 -8.48 27.99
N VAL A 291 4.15 -7.29 27.41
CA VAL A 291 4.74 -6.13 28.08
C VAL A 291 3.90 -5.71 29.29
N MET A 292 2.57 -5.64 29.15
CA MET A 292 1.69 -5.33 30.29
C MET A 292 1.79 -6.35 31.43
N VAL A 293 1.89 -7.63 31.12
CA VAL A 293 2.11 -8.68 32.13
C VAL A 293 3.49 -8.53 32.77
N ALA A 294 4.53 -8.32 31.95
CA ALA A 294 5.89 -8.14 32.44
C ALA A 294 6.00 -6.95 33.40
N LEU A 295 5.29 -5.83 33.15
CA LEU A 295 5.25 -4.65 34.03
C LEU A 295 4.77 -4.94 35.47
N GLN A 296 4.07 -6.06 35.72
CA GLN A 296 3.63 -6.44 37.06
C GLN A 296 4.79 -6.78 38.01
N PHE A 297 6.01 -7.02 37.49
CA PHE A 297 7.22 -7.19 38.31
C PHE A 297 7.48 -6.00 39.23
N GLN A 298 7.06 -4.78 38.84
CA GLN A 298 7.20 -3.59 39.66
C GLN A 298 6.43 -3.74 40.97
N ASP A 299 5.17 -4.19 40.91
CA ASP A 299 4.34 -4.40 42.09
C ASP A 299 4.94 -5.46 43.02
N ARG A 300 5.51 -6.54 42.45
CA ARG A 300 6.21 -7.58 43.22
C ARG A 300 7.49 -7.04 43.87
N ALA A 301 8.29 -6.27 43.14
CA ALA A 301 9.52 -5.67 43.66
C ALA A 301 9.22 -4.68 44.79
N ASP A 302 8.17 -3.87 44.65
CA ASP A 302 7.70 -2.93 45.67
C ASP A 302 7.26 -3.70 46.94
N GLN A 303 6.53 -4.82 46.81
CA GLN A 303 6.14 -5.66 47.95
C GLN A 303 7.35 -6.25 48.69
N MET A 304 8.34 -6.78 47.96
CA MET A 304 9.56 -7.33 48.58
C MET A 304 10.35 -6.27 49.34
N LEU A 305 10.43 -5.05 48.79
CA LEU A 305 11.10 -3.92 49.43
C LEU A 305 10.33 -3.41 50.64
N ASP A 306 9.00 -3.39 50.60
CA ASP A 306 8.15 -3.01 51.74
C ASP A 306 8.26 -4.00 52.91
N HIS A 307 8.30 -5.31 52.62
CA HIS A 307 8.56 -6.33 53.64
C HIS A 307 9.92 -6.15 54.31
N LEU A 308 10.97 -5.93 53.51
CA LEU A 308 12.33 -5.70 54.00
C LEU A 308 12.38 -4.42 54.85
N GLN A 309 11.80 -3.33 54.37
CA GLN A 309 11.73 -2.06 55.09
C GLN A 309 10.99 -2.20 56.43
N THR A 310 9.86 -2.92 56.44
CA THR A 310 9.07 -3.17 57.65
C THR A 310 9.86 -4.01 58.66
N ASP A 311 10.61 -5.02 58.21
CA ASP A 311 11.43 -5.84 59.10
C ASP A 311 12.61 -5.05 59.69
N LEU A 312 13.25 -4.19 58.89
CA LEU A 312 14.29 -3.26 59.36
C LEU A 312 13.75 -2.30 60.42
N GLN A 313 12.57 -1.72 60.20
CA GLN A 313 11.93 -0.82 61.17
C GLN A 313 11.59 -1.56 62.47
N GLN A 314 11.09 -2.79 62.38
CA GLN A 314 10.82 -3.61 63.56
C GLN A 314 12.09 -3.99 64.32
N LEU A 315 13.21 -4.25 63.61
CA LEU A 315 14.50 -4.49 64.27
C LEU A 315 14.93 -3.23 65.04
N LEU A 316 14.87 -2.07 64.40
CA LEU A 316 15.24 -0.80 65.04
C LEU A 316 14.39 -0.54 66.29
N GLU A 317 13.07 -0.70 66.19
CA GLU A 317 12.16 -0.52 67.34
C GLU A 317 12.43 -1.55 68.45
N ALA A 318 12.76 -2.79 68.10
CA ALA A 318 13.12 -3.82 69.07
C ALA A 318 14.44 -3.52 69.79
N ILE A 319 15.42 -2.95 69.08
CA ILE A 319 16.70 -2.47 69.66
C ILE A 319 16.43 -1.30 70.61
N GLU A 320 15.65 -0.29 70.19
CA GLU A 320 15.32 0.88 71.02
C GLU A 320 14.56 0.50 72.30
N ARG A 321 13.64 -0.47 72.21
CA ARG A 321 12.82 -0.93 73.34
C ARG A 321 13.43 -2.06 74.15
N ARG A 322 14.62 -2.55 73.79
CA ARG A 322 15.31 -3.68 74.45
C ARG A 322 14.42 -4.92 74.55
N ASP A 323 13.77 -5.23 73.43
CA ASP A 323 12.75 -6.26 73.38
C ASP A 323 13.37 -7.66 73.48
N GLN A 324 12.72 -8.57 74.22
CA GLN A 324 13.12 -9.98 74.31
C GLN A 324 13.14 -10.67 72.94
N ARG A 325 12.38 -10.16 71.97
CA ARG A 325 12.39 -10.61 70.56
C ARG A 325 13.78 -10.66 69.92
N LEU A 326 14.76 -9.92 70.44
CA LEU A 326 16.14 -9.92 69.93
C LEU A 326 16.93 -11.21 70.29
N HIS A 327 16.47 -11.99 71.26
CA HIS A 327 17.20 -13.16 71.78
C HIS A 327 16.89 -14.46 71.01
N ASP A 328 15.83 -14.46 70.18
CA ASP A 328 15.40 -15.62 69.40
C ASP A 328 15.41 -15.30 67.90
N ALA A 329 16.56 -15.57 67.27
CA ALA A 329 16.76 -15.39 65.84
C ALA A 329 15.84 -16.29 65.00
N GLN A 330 15.47 -17.49 65.49
CA GLN A 330 14.60 -18.41 64.75
C GLN A 330 13.16 -17.92 64.74
N ALA A 331 12.65 -17.44 65.88
CA ALA A 331 11.31 -16.83 65.95
C ALA A 331 11.23 -15.50 65.19
N TRP A 332 12.34 -14.76 65.06
CA TRP A 332 12.41 -13.60 64.17
C TRP A 332 12.26 -14.01 62.70
N LEU A 333 13.09 -14.95 62.24
CA LEU A 333 13.06 -15.45 60.88
C LEU A 333 11.73 -16.11 60.51
N ALA A 334 11.08 -16.81 61.44
CA ALA A 334 9.75 -17.38 61.23
C ALA A 334 8.71 -16.28 60.92
N ARG A 335 8.70 -15.18 61.69
CA ARG A 335 7.79 -14.06 61.48
C ARG A 335 8.10 -13.24 60.22
N LEU A 336 9.38 -13.13 59.85
CA LEU A 336 9.75 -12.57 58.56
C LEU A 336 9.17 -13.40 57.42
N ARG A 337 9.29 -14.73 57.49
CA ARG A 337 8.79 -15.66 56.47
C ARG A 337 7.26 -15.71 56.37
N GLU A 338 6.56 -15.54 57.48
CA GLU A 338 5.09 -15.43 57.48
C GLU A 338 4.58 -14.22 56.65
N ARG A 339 5.42 -13.20 56.47
CA ARG A 339 5.09 -12.01 55.67
C ARG A 339 5.38 -12.16 54.18
N PHE A 340 6.01 -13.24 53.72
CA PHE A 340 6.30 -13.45 52.31
C PHE A 340 5.03 -13.76 51.50
N THR A 341 4.57 -12.76 50.75
CA THR A 341 3.37 -12.85 49.90
C THR A 341 3.72 -13.28 48.47
N THR A 342 4.96 -13.09 48.01
CA THR A 342 5.37 -13.42 46.65
C THR A 342 5.90 -14.85 46.51
N SER A 343 5.80 -15.42 45.30
CA SER A 343 6.35 -16.75 44.98
C SER A 343 7.89 -16.77 45.01
N GLU A 344 8.50 -15.66 44.63
CA GLU A 344 9.93 -15.45 44.49
C GLU A 344 10.62 -15.47 45.87
N GLU A 345 10.02 -14.80 46.87
CA GLU A 345 10.47 -14.84 48.27
C GLU A 345 10.38 -16.24 48.89
N ARG A 346 9.34 -17.02 48.56
CA ARG A 346 9.18 -18.40 49.04
C ARG A 346 10.12 -19.39 48.34
N ALA A 347 10.40 -19.18 47.06
CA ALA A 347 11.22 -20.06 46.24
C ALA A 347 12.71 -19.91 46.51
N GLY A 348 13.20 -18.69 46.75
CA GLY A 348 14.62 -18.41 47.00
C GLY A 348 15.20 -19.08 48.26
N HIS A 349 14.35 -19.62 49.14
CA HIS A 349 14.77 -20.42 50.30
C HIS A 349 14.58 -21.94 50.12
N SER A 350 13.81 -22.39 49.12
CA SER A 350 13.69 -23.83 48.80
C SER A 350 14.84 -24.35 47.92
N GLN A 351 15.50 -23.48 47.13
CA GLN A 351 16.62 -23.88 46.26
C GLN A 351 17.90 -24.30 46.99
N ALA A 352 18.05 -24.00 48.29
CA ALA A 352 19.13 -24.55 49.09
C ALA A 352 18.97 -26.06 49.38
N ALA A 353 17.80 -26.64 49.13
CA ALA A 353 17.50 -28.04 49.43
C ALA A 353 17.33 -28.96 48.20
N SER A 354 17.46 -28.47 46.96
CA SER A 354 17.31 -29.34 45.76
C SER A 354 18.26 -29.03 44.59
N SER A 355 19.55 -28.81 44.87
CA SER A 355 20.58 -28.90 43.81
C SER A 355 21.14 -30.32 43.69
N SER A 356 20.27 -31.28 43.39
CA SER A 356 20.66 -32.57 42.80
C SER A 356 19.49 -33.07 41.97
N ASP A 357 19.76 -33.39 40.71
CA ASP A 357 18.83 -33.84 39.65
C ASP A 357 17.91 -32.78 39.06
N VAL A 358 18.34 -32.20 37.93
CA VAL A 358 17.65 -32.46 36.66
C VAL A 358 18.70 -32.54 35.54
N THR A 359 18.96 -33.78 35.13
CA THR A 359 19.66 -34.18 33.91
C THR A 359 18.80 -33.82 32.70
N PHE A 360 19.45 -33.31 31.65
CA PHE A 360 18.93 -33.17 30.30
C PHE A 360 18.25 -34.45 29.81
N PHE A 361 17.05 -34.33 29.25
CA PHE A 361 16.61 -35.07 28.05
C PHE A 361 15.61 -34.23 27.27
#